data_AF-M1UMJ2-F1
#
_entry.id   AF-M1UMJ2-F1
#
_cell.length_a   1.000
_cell.length_b   1.000
_cell.length_c   1.000
_cell.angle_alpha   90.00
_cell.angle_beta   90.00
_cell.angle_gamma   90.00
#
_symmetry.space_group_name_H-M   'P 1'
#
loop_
_entity.id
_entity.type
_entity.pdbx_description
1 polymer ?
#
loop_
_entity_poly.entity_id
_entity_poly.type
_entity_poly.pdbx_seq_one_letter_code
_entity_poly.pdbx_strand_id
1 'polypeptide(L)'
;MSFLERFRRNKPALMSYPNSITHIDVPLLKVYMAEDLVIINIDASSAQVLIDAAQHSIPTRLSGPQGRPLSLIPTADSSTLPTLDPNLGWLLPLSPAVSAEILASGLPVGDTELSSINVAFVVEALK
;
A
#
# COMPACT_ATOMS: atom_id res chain seq x y z
N MET A 1 -11.57 35.04 18.30
CA MET A 1 -11.84 33.75 17.63
C MET A 1 -10.57 33.28 16.98
N SER A 2 -10.00 32.16 17.43
CA SER A 2 -8.63 31.73 17.10
C SER A 2 -8.59 30.83 15.87
N PHE A 3 -7.59 31.04 15.00
CA PHE A 3 -7.30 30.24 13.80
C PHE A 3 -7.22 28.73 14.08
N LEU A 4 -6.79 28.33 15.27
CA LEU A 4 -6.66 26.94 15.70
C LEU A 4 -8.00 26.19 15.81
N GLU A 5 -9.12 26.88 15.99
CA GLU A 5 -10.42 26.23 16.14
C GLU A 5 -11.00 25.73 14.79
N ARG A 6 -10.56 26.30 13.66
CA ARG A 6 -11.03 25.89 12.32
C ARG A 6 -10.49 24.52 11.89
N PHE A 7 -9.27 24.16 12.28
CA PHE A 7 -8.67 22.86 11.90
C PHE A 7 -9.28 21.64 12.59
N ARG A 8 -10.05 21.85 13.67
CA ARG A 8 -10.63 20.75 14.45
C ARG A 8 -11.90 20.16 13.85
N ARG A 9 -12.56 20.84 12.90
CA ARG A 9 -13.91 20.47 12.43
C ARG A 9 -13.94 19.60 11.16
N ASN A 10 -12.88 19.55 10.36
CA ASN A 10 -12.82 18.77 9.11
C ASN A 10 -11.56 17.88 9.08
N LYS A 11 -11.47 16.89 9.97
CA LYS A 11 -10.55 15.77 9.73
C LYS A 11 -11.31 14.72 8.92
N PRO A 12 -10.99 14.49 7.63
CA PRO A 12 -11.44 13.26 6.97
C PRO A 12 -10.99 12.08 7.84
N ALA A 13 -11.79 11.01 7.90
CA ALA A 13 -11.52 9.86 8.76
C ALA A 13 -10.08 9.37 8.54
N LEU A 14 -9.19 9.72 9.47
CA LEU A 14 -7.80 9.31 9.43
C LEU A 14 -7.80 7.79 9.66
N MET A 15 -7.20 7.03 8.75
CA MET A 15 -6.96 5.60 8.97
C MET A 15 -6.36 5.39 10.36
N SER A 16 -6.95 4.50 11.16
CA SER A 16 -6.42 4.18 12.49
C SER A 16 -5.13 3.40 12.32
N TYR A 17 -4.01 3.99 12.75
CA TYR A 17 -2.71 3.36 12.64
C TYR A 17 -2.59 2.16 13.61
N PRO A 18 -2.11 1.00 13.16
CA PRO A 18 -1.89 -0.15 14.03
C PRO A 18 -0.69 0.10 14.96
N ASN A 19 -0.76 -0.43 16.19
CA ASN A 19 0.27 -0.28 17.22
C ASN A 19 1.61 -0.98 16.90
N SER A 20 1.64 -1.86 15.89
CA SER A 20 2.86 -2.53 15.43
C SER A 20 2.77 -2.74 13.93
N ILE A 21 3.79 -2.29 13.22
CA ILE A 21 3.94 -2.45 11.77
C ILE A 21 5.21 -3.27 11.56
N THR A 22 5.09 -4.36 10.80
CA THR A 22 6.24 -5.19 10.45
C THR A 22 7.06 -4.47 9.39
N HIS A 23 8.32 -4.15 9.71
CA HIS A 23 9.23 -3.50 8.75
C HIS A 23 10.01 -4.57 7.98
N ILE A 24 9.98 -4.48 6.66
CA ILE A 24 10.68 -5.41 5.77
C ILE A 24 11.44 -4.58 4.74
N ASP A 25 12.75 -4.78 4.68
CA ASP A 25 13.60 -4.18 3.66
C ASP A 25 13.56 -5.05 2.41
N VAL A 26 13.27 -4.43 1.27
CA VAL A 26 13.10 -5.09 -0.02
C VAL A 26 14.13 -4.58 -1.03
N PRO A 27 14.65 -5.44 -1.91
CA PRO A 27 15.71 -5.06 -2.84
C PRO A 27 15.20 -4.10 -3.93
N LEU A 28 13.93 -4.23 -4.35
CA LEU A 28 13.30 -3.36 -5.32
C LEU A 28 11.93 -2.88 -4.80
N LEU A 29 11.80 -1.56 -4.65
CA LEU A 29 10.51 -0.91 -4.45
C LEU A 29 10.54 0.45 -5.14
N LYS A 30 9.67 0.65 -6.11
CA LYS A 30 9.43 1.96 -6.71
C LYS A 30 7.94 2.17 -6.85
N VAL A 31 7.46 3.32 -6.40
CA VAL A 31 6.04 3.67 -6.50
C VAL A 31 5.92 4.89 -7.39
N TYR A 32 5.13 4.76 -8.44
CA TYR A 32 4.80 5.80 -9.40
C TYR A 32 3.32 6.16 -9.29
N MET A 33 3.00 7.41 -9.57
CA MET A 33 1.62 7.85 -9.73
C MET A 33 1.45 8.28 -11.19
N ALA A 34 0.47 7.72 -11.86
CA ALA A 34 0.08 8.05 -13.23
C ALA A 34 -1.39 8.49 -13.20
N GLU A 35 -1.63 9.80 -13.18
CA GLU A 35 -2.95 10.40 -12.96
C GLU A 35 -3.58 9.88 -11.65
N ASP A 36 -4.60 9.02 -11.73
CA ASP A 36 -5.28 8.43 -10.59
C ASP A 36 -4.82 7.00 -10.26
N LEU A 37 -3.88 6.45 -11.04
CA LEU A 37 -3.34 5.09 -10.89
C LEU A 37 -2.01 5.09 -10.12
N VAL A 38 -1.91 4.26 -9.09
CA VAL A 38 -0.65 4.04 -8.35
C VAL A 38 0.02 2.77 -8.84
N ILE A 39 1.20 2.89 -9.45
CA ILE A 39 1.96 1.77 -9.99
C ILE A 39 3.07 1.42 -9.01
N ILE A 40 3.05 0.19 -8.51
CA ILE A 40 3.99 -0.35 -7.53
C ILE A 40 4.89 -1.36 -8.24
N ASN A 41 6.15 -0.99 -8.46
CA ASN A 41 7.16 -1.86 -9.03
C ASN A 41 7.99 -2.52 -7.90
N ILE A 42 8.05 -3.84 -7.93
CA ILE A 42 8.65 -4.70 -6.91
C ILE A 42 9.27 -5.94 -7.57
N ASP A 43 10.10 -6.66 -6.84
CA ASP A 43 10.59 -7.97 -7.27
C ASP A 43 9.69 -9.13 -6.80
N ALA A 44 9.90 -10.32 -7.37
CA ALA A 44 9.14 -11.52 -7.04
C ALA A 44 9.19 -11.93 -5.55
N SER A 45 10.31 -11.71 -4.84
CA SER A 45 10.39 -12.05 -3.41
C SER A 45 9.56 -11.08 -2.57
N SER A 46 9.57 -9.79 -2.92
CA SER A 46 8.72 -8.76 -2.32
C SER A 46 7.24 -8.96 -2.62
N ALA A 47 6.90 -9.48 -3.79
CA ALA A 47 5.53 -9.88 -4.14
C ALA A 47 5.00 -10.99 -3.21
N GLN A 48 5.83 -11.97 -2.86
CA GLN A 48 5.44 -13.00 -1.89
C GLN A 48 5.16 -12.40 -0.50
N VAL A 49 6.00 -11.45 -0.04
CA VAL A 49 5.78 -10.75 1.22
C VAL A 49 4.46 -9.98 1.22
N LEU A 50 4.08 -9.36 0.10
CA LEU A 50 2.80 -8.69 -0.08
C LEU A 50 1.62 -9.65 0.03
N ILE A 51 1.73 -10.81 -0.62
CA ILE A 51 0.72 -11.88 -0.58
C ILE A 51 0.55 -12.36 0.86
N ASP A 52 1.65 -12.61 1.57
CA ASP A 52 1.62 -13.05 2.97
C ASP A 52 0.98 -11.98 3.88
N ALA A 53 1.33 -10.70 3.70
CA ALA A 53 0.75 -9.59 4.44
C ALA A 53 -0.76 -9.44 4.17
N ALA A 54 -1.19 -9.61 2.92
CA ALA A 54 -2.61 -9.60 2.53
C ALA A 54 -3.37 -10.80 3.10
N GLN A 55 -2.77 -11.99 3.07
CA GLN A 55 -3.36 -13.23 3.59
C GLN A 55 -3.62 -13.15 5.10
N HIS A 56 -2.66 -12.63 5.85
CA HIS A 56 -2.75 -12.56 7.30
C HIS A 56 -3.30 -11.24 7.82
N SER A 57 -3.63 -10.29 6.93
CA SER A 57 -4.03 -8.92 7.29
C SER A 57 -3.04 -8.29 8.27
N ILE A 58 -1.74 -8.47 8.02
CA ILE A 58 -0.66 -7.95 8.87
C ILE A 58 -0.23 -6.58 8.34
N PRO A 59 -0.31 -5.51 9.15
CA PRO A 59 0.24 -4.22 8.78
C PRO A 59 1.74 -4.32 8.51
N THR A 60 2.14 -4.01 7.29
CA THR A 60 3.50 -4.28 6.81
C THR A 60 4.05 -3.08 6.07
N ARG A 61 5.28 -2.67 6.38
CA ARG A 61 5.97 -1.58 5.69
C ARG A 61 7.17 -2.13 4.94
N LEU A 62 7.08 -2.03 3.62
CA LEU A 62 8.14 -2.35 2.68
C LEU A 62 9.00 -1.10 2.48
N SER A 63 10.30 -1.23 2.68
CA SER A 63 11.26 -0.15 2.45
C SER A 63 12.28 -0.60 1.42
N GLY A 64 12.42 0.16 0.34
CA GLY A 64 13.41 -0.10 -0.71
C GLY A 64 14.63 0.81 -0.60
N PRO A 65 15.73 0.49 -1.31
CA PRO A 65 16.93 1.32 -1.35
C PRO A 65 16.71 2.68 -2.02
N GLN A 66 15.66 2.81 -2.84
CA GLN A 66 15.30 4.04 -3.53
C GLN A 66 13.80 4.30 -3.39
N GLY A 67 13.41 5.55 -3.12
CA GLY A 67 12.01 5.97 -3.10
C GLY A 67 11.39 6.00 -1.71
N ARG A 68 10.07 6.23 -1.69
CA ARG A 68 9.28 6.27 -0.45
C ARG A 68 8.83 4.85 -0.09
N PRO A 69 8.77 4.52 1.21
CA PRO A 69 8.31 3.21 1.65
C PRO A 69 6.83 3.02 1.32
N LEU A 70 6.44 1.75 1.19
CA LEU A 70 5.07 1.32 0.96
C LEU A 70 4.56 0.62 2.23
N SER A 71 3.57 1.21 2.87
CA SER A 71 2.91 0.69 4.06
C SER A 71 1.54 0.13 3.69
N LEU A 72 1.38 -1.16 3.91
CA LEU A 72 0.15 -1.93 3.75
C LEU A 72 -0.64 -1.83 5.05
N ILE A 73 -1.82 -1.23 4.99
CA ILE A 73 -2.65 -0.99 6.17
C ILE A 73 -3.99 -1.73 5.99
N PRO A 74 -4.25 -2.80 6.76
CA PRO A 74 -5.55 -3.44 6.81
C PRO A 74 -6.63 -2.43 7.16
N THR A 75 -7.70 -2.39 6.37
CA THR A 75 -8.84 -1.50 6.60
C THR A 75 -10.14 -2.24 6.34
N ALA A 76 -11.19 -1.91 7.09
CA ALA A 76 -12.53 -2.39 6.80
C ALA A 76 -13.23 -1.59 5.69
N ASP A 77 -12.71 -0.39 5.38
CA ASP A 77 -13.33 0.54 4.43
C ASP A 77 -12.76 0.34 3.02
N SER A 78 -13.61 -0.12 2.12
CA SER A 78 -13.29 -0.34 0.70
C SER A 78 -13.23 0.94 -0.13
N SER A 79 -13.68 2.09 0.39
CA SER A 79 -13.61 3.38 -0.30
C SER A 79 -12.28 4.11 -0.09
N THR A 80 -11.40 3.55 0.75
CA THR A 80 -10.10 4.16 1.04
C THR A 80 -9.19 4.05 -0.18
N LEU A 81 -8.69 5.19 -0.65
CA LEU A 81 -7.76 5.25 -1.77
C LEU A 81 -6.29 5.22 -1.28
N PRO A 82 -5.35 4.77 -2.13
CA PRO A 82 -3.93 4.83 -1.81
C PRO A 82 -3.52 6.29 -1.62
N THR A 83 -2.85 6.57 -0.51
CA THR A 83 -2.53 7.96 -0.13
C THR A 83 -1.07 8.07 0.26
N LEU A 84 -0.45 9.20 -0.07
CA LEU A 84 0.93 9.47 0.29
C LEU A 84 1.01 10.22 1.63
N ASP A 85 1.47 9.53 2.67
CA ASP A 85 1.74 10.08 3.99
C ASP A 85 3.20 10.57 4.12
N PRO A 86 3.44 11.74 4.73
CA PRO A 86 4.79 12.28 4.90
C PRO A 86 5.71 11.45 5.81
N ASN A 87 5.17 10.66 6.76
CA ASN A 87 5.95 9.90 7.74
C ASN A 87 6.09 8.43 7.37
N LEU A 88 5.01 7.85 6.83
CA LEU A 88 4.89 6.41 6.55
C LEU A 88 5.07 6.07 5.06
N GLY A 89 5.16 7.08 4.20
CA GLY A 89 5.27 6.90 2.76
C GLY A 89 3.91 6.59 2.13
N TRP A 90 3.89 5.75 1.11
CA TRP A 90 2.65 5.34 0.46
C TRP A 90 1.86 4.42 1.38
N LEU A 91 0.60 4.78 1.64
CA LEU A 91 -0.35 3.96 2.37
C LEU A 91 -1.21 3.22 1.34
N LEU A 92 -1.09 1.90 1.30
CA LEU A 92 -1.95 1.02 0.52
C LEU A 92 -2.98 0.38 1.44
N PRO A 93 -4.28 0.76 1.32
CA PRO A 93 -5.33 0.16 2.11
C PRO A 93 -5.60 -1.28 1.65
N LEU A 94 -5.42 -2.23 2.56
CA LEU A 94 -5.78 -3.63 2.37
C LEU A 94 -7.22 -3.84 2.84
N SER A 95 -8.17 -3.48 1.98
CA SER A 95 -9.58 -3.86 2.18
C SER A 95 -9.78 -5.34 1.84
N PRO A 96 -10.87 -6.00 2.31
CA PRO A 96 -11.12 -7.41 2.00
C PRO A 96 -11.14 -7.71 0.49
N ALA A 97 -11.63 -6.77 -0.33
CA ALA A 97 -11.66 -6.90 -1.79
C ALA A 97 -10.25 -6.83 -2.39
N VAL A 98 -9.44 -5.85 -1.96
CA VAL A 98 -8.05 -5.69 -2.39
C VAL A 98 -7.21 -6.92 -2.01
N SER A 99 -7.33 -7.39 -0.76
CA SER A 99 -6.63 -8.59 -0.32
C SER A 99 -7.06 -9.82 -1.13
N ALA A 100 -8.36 -9.98 -1.41
CA ALA A 100 -8.85 -11.09 -2.23
C ALA A 100 -8.29 -11.07 -3.66
N GLU A 101 -8.19 -9.90 -4.30
CA GLU A 101 -7.59 -9.77 -5.64
C GLU A 101 -6.08 -10.04 -5.64
N ILE A 102 -5.35 -9.58 -4.63
CA ILE A 102 -3.92 -9.89 -4.47
C ILE A 102 -3.73 -11.40 -4.33
N LEU A 103 -4.53 -12.06 -3.50
CA LEU A 103 -4.45 -13.52 -3.29
C LEU A 103 -4.88 -14.31 -4.52
N ALA A 104 -5.91 -13.84 -5.24
CA ALA A 104 -6.42 -14.51 -6.44
C ALA A 104 -5.47 -14.37 -7.64
N SER A 105 -4.83 -13.20 -7.79
CA SER A 105 -3.83 -12.99 -8.83
C SER A 105 -2.53 -13.72 -8.53
N GLY A 106 -2.12 -13.77 -7.27
CA GLY A 106 -0.83 -14.33 -6.85
C GLY A 106 0.37 -13.51 -7.32
N LEU A 107 0.15 -12.27 -7.80
CA LEU A 107 1.16 -11.32 -8.27
C LEU A 107 2.30 -11.97 -9.08
N PRO A 108 2.00 -12.61 -10.23
CA PRO A 108 3.02 -13.23 -11.06
C PRO A 108 3.98 -12.17 -11.63
N VAL A 109 5.14 -12.61 -12.12
CA VAL A 109 6.07 -11.74 -12.86
C VAL A 109 5.34 -11.11 -14.06
N GLY A 110 5.42 -9.78 -14.19
CA GLY A 110 4.68 -8.99 -15.16
C GLY A 110 3.82 -7.91 -14.49
N ASP A 111 2.85 -7.39 -15.22
CA ASP A 111 1.87 -6.43 -14.73
C ASP A 111 0.62 -7.13 -14.17
N THR A 112 0.10 -6.59 -13.08
CA THR A 112 -1.16 -7.03 -12.46
C THR A 112 -1.91 -5.82 -11.97
N GLU A 113 -3.04 -5.51 -12.59
CA GLU A 113 -3.91 -4.40 -12.19
C GLU A 113 -4.98 -4.90 -11.21
N LEU A 114 -5.15 -4.18 -10.11
CA LEU A 114 -6.26 -4.40 -9.19
C LEU A 114 -7.47 -3.61 -9.66
N SER A 115 -8.61 -4.26 -9.80
CA SER A 115 -9.86 -3.60 -10.20
C SER A 115 -10.59 -2.97 -9.02
N SER A 116 -10.35 -3.49 -7.81
CA SER A 116 -10.96 -3.00 -6.58
C SER A 116 -10.42 -1.64 -6.11
N ILE A 117 -9.23 -1.25 -6.59
CA ILE A 117 -8.55 -0.02 -6.20
C ILE A 117 -7.63 0.39 -7.33
N ASN A 118 -7.46 1.68 -7.61
CA ASN A 118 -6.61 2.19 -8.70
C ASN A 118 -5.11 1.95 -8.43
N VAL A 119 -4.70 0.68 -8.43
CA VAL A 119 -3.34 0.23 -8.14
C VAL A 119 -2.97 -0.86 -9.13
N ALA A 120 -1.79 -0.72 -9.72
CA ALA A 120 -1.16 -1.76 -10.52
C ALA A 120 0.16 -2.19 -9.90
N PHE A 121 0.40 -3.49 -9.86
CA PHE A 121 1.68 -4.08 -9.51
C PHE A 121 2.46 -4.42 -10.76
N VAL A 122 3.76 -4.13 -10.75
CA VAL A 122 4.72 -4.59 -11.75
C VAL A 122 5.74 -5.42 -11.01
N VAL A 123 5.74 -6.73 -11.25
CA VAL A 123 6.65 -7.67 -10.60
C VAL A 123 7.78 -7.99 -11.56
N GLU A 124 8.98 -7.57 -11.22
CA GLU A 124 10.19 -7.85 -11.99
C GLU A 124 10.82 -9.20 -11.58
N ALA A 125 11.24 -9.98 -12.57
CA ALA A 125 12.15 -11.10 -12.35
C ALA A 125 13.55 -10.53 -12.11
N LEU A 126 14.01 -10.54 -10.85
CA LEU A 126 15.41 -10.26 -10.55
C LEU A 126 16.28 -11.27 -11.30
N LYS A 127 17.16 -10.76 -12.17
CA LYS A 127 18.16 -11.54 -12.91
C LYS A 127 19.40 -11.80 -12.07
#